data_AF-A0A350V1K6-F1
#
_entry.id   AF-A0A350V1K6-F1
#
_cell.length_a   1.000
_cell.length_b   1.000
_cell.length_c   1.000
_cell.angle_alpha   90.00
_cell.angle_beta   90.00
_cell.angle_gamma   90.00
#
_symmetry.space_group_name_H-M   'P 1'
#
loop_
_entity.id
_entity.type
_entity.pdbx_description
1 polymer ?
#
loop_
_entity_poly.entity_id
_entity_poly.type
_entity_poly.pdbx_seq_one_letter_code
_entity_poly.pdbx_strand_id
1 'polypeptide(L)'
;ADLGCKPIVNTNGIALTPELLHELKLAGVYGFTFHIDSKQNRPGWKQADEVGLNELRYKFAKMLAAEGGISCSFNSTIFEDTLIHIPDMLKWAHKNIDIVNVMVFIIYRAVDNRDVDWYLGPKKINMGELVYNEDVPDRVDIMADEVVDVIRKTYPDFDPCAYLNGSEKADSFKWLLSGRLGTRKRIFGYMGSKAMEIVQTAYHLMYGKYLSYTRPKMNKKGRSMLLMGLFDKKLRRTFFKYIKNPFRIFRKLYYQSIMIIQPVDFLEDGRQSMCDGCPDMTVWNGKLVYSCRMEEQLKYGYNIRTYPKDLVAILEKNKIV
;
A
#
# COMPACT_ATOMS: atom_id res chain seq x y z
N ALA A 1 8.75 3.96 -21.48
CA ALA A 1 7.91 2.78 -21.77
C ALA A 1 8.67 1.70 -22.56
N ASP A 2 9.77 2.08 -23.20
CA ASP A 2 10.45 1.29 -24.24
C ASP A 2 11.12 0.01 -23.72
N LEU A 3 11.42 -0.06 -22.42
CA LEU A 3 11.95 -1.26 -21.76
C LEU A 3 10.85 -2.28 -21.36
N GLY A 4 9.59 -2.06 -21.77
CA GLY A 4 8.48 -2.94 -21.39
C GLY A 4 8.04 -2.85 -19.92
N CYS A 5 8.49 -1.79 -19.22
CA CYS A 5 8.10 -1.43 -17.86
C CYS A 5 6.87 -0.50 -17.85
N LYS A 6 6.14 -0.48 -16.73
CA LYS A 6 5.02 0.45 -16.50
C LYS A 6 5.53 1.63 -15.65
N PRO A 7 5.82 2.80 -16.22
CA PRO A 7 6.29 3.95 -15.45
C PRO A 7 5.16 4.49 -14.55
N ILE A 8 5.36 4.41 -13.24
CA ILE A 8 4.46 4.98 -12.22
C ILE A 8 5.20 6.13 -11.54
N VAL A 9 4.56 7.29 -11.43
CA VAL A 9 5.12 8.45 -10.74
C VAL A 9 4.61 8.47 -9.31
N ASN A 10 5.52 8.29 -8.34
CA ASN A 10 5.25 8.54 -6.93
C ASN A 10 5.50 10.02 -6.63
N THR A 11 4.49 10.75 -6.15
CA THR A 11 4.60 12.20 -5.98
C THR A 11 3.71 12.73 -4.87
N ASN A 12 4.07 13.88 -4.29
CA ASN A 12 3.17 14.66 -3.44
C ASN A 12 2.21 15.54 -4.27
N GLY A 13 2.40 15.64 -5.59
CA GLY A 13 1.56 16.39 -6.52
C GLY A 13 1.71 17.91 -6.50
N ILE A 14 2.61 18.49 -5.70
CA ILE A 14 2.74 19.96 -5.56
C ILE A 14 3.12 20.63 -6.88
N ALA A 15 4.09 20.05 -7.61
CA ALA A 15 4.57 20.59 -8.88
C ALA A 15 3.76 20.13 -10.11
N LEU A 16 2.72 19.30 -9.92
CA LEU A 16 1.98 18.73 -11.04
C LEU A 16 0.97 19.73 -11.61
N THR A 17 1.21 20.17 -12.84
CA THR A 17 0.27 20.99 -13.63
C THR A 17 -0.38 20.16 -14.73
N PRO A 18 -1.50 20.62 -15.33
CA PRO A 18 -2.09 19.96 -16.51
C PRO A 18 -1.11 19.83 -17.69
N GLU A 19 -0.26 20.83 -17.91
CA GLU A 19 0.74 20.84 -18.99
C GLU A 19 1.80 19.76 -18.75
N LEU A 20 2.37 19.72 -17.53
CA LEU A 20 3.33 18.68 -17.15
C LEU A 20 2.69 17.29 -17.20
N LEU A 21 1.43 17.15 -16.78
CA LEU A 21 0.71 15.89 -16.88
C LEU A 21 0.56 15.44 -18.34
N HIS A 22 0.24 16.36 -19.24
CA HIS A 22 0.13 16.08 -20.66
C HIS A 22 1.46 15.61 -21.25
N GLU A 23 2.55 16.32 -20.94
CA GLU A 23 3.91 15.94 -21.35
C GLU A 23 4.30 14.55 -20.81
N LEU A 24 4.03 14.27 -19.53
CA LEU A 24 4.29 12.95 -18.93
C LEU A 24 3.48 11.84 -19.60
N LYS A 25 2.26 12.11 -20.05
CA LYS A 25 1.46 11.15 -20.81
C LYS A 25 2.01 10.92 -22.21
N LEU A 26 2.46 11.96 -22.91
CA LEU A 26 3.16 11.80 -24.18
C LEU A 26 4.45 10.97 -24.01
N ALA A 27 5.17 11.17 -22.91
CA ALA A 27 6.34 10.35 -22.53
C ALA A 27 5.98 8.91 -22.09
N GLY A 28 4.68 8.59 -21.95
CA GLY A 28 4.19 7.24 -21.70
C GLY A 28 3.99 6.90 -20.23
N VAL A 29 3.75 7.88 -19.34
CA VAL A 29 3.36 7.62 -17.94
C VAL A 29 2.16 6.68 -17.88
N TYR A 30 2.26 5.64 -17.05
CA TYR A 30 1.21 4.63 -16.93
C TYR A 30 0.24 4.97 -15.78
N GLY A 31 0.73 5.61 -14.74
CA GLY A 31 -0.05 5.95 -13.56
C GLY A 31 0.69 6.86 -12.60
N PHE A 32 -0.06 7.37 -11.62
CA PHE A 32 0.49 8.11 -10.49
C PHE A 32 0.03 7.47 -9.19
N THR A 33 0.90 7.60 -8.21
CA THR A 33 0.60 7.32 -6.81
C THR A 33 0.88 8.59 -6.02
N PHE A 34 -0.18 9.26 -5.57
CA PHE A 34 -0.07 10.48 -4.79
C PHE A 34 0.07 10.14 -3.31
N HIS A 35 1.16 10.57 -2.68
CA HIS A 35 1.29 10.53 -1.23
C HIS A 35 0.66 11.78 -0.63
N ILE A 36 -0.48 11.60 0.04
CA ILE A 36 -1.24 12.67 0.69
C ILE A 36 -1.69 12.14 2.04
N ASP A 37 -1.20 12.76 3.11
CA ASP A 37 -1.52 12.47 4.51
C ASP A 37 -1.42 13.78 5.32
N SER A 38 -2.04 13.79 6.49
CA SER A 38 -2.23 14.95 7.36
C SER A 38 -0.97 15.41 8.09
N LYS A 39 0.06 14.55 8.19
CA LYS A 39 1.33 14.90 8.82
C LYS A 39 2.31 15.55 7.83
N GLN A 40 2.01 15.56 6.54
CA GLN A 40 2.76 16.37 5.56
C GLN A 40 2.54 17.87 5.79
N ASN A 41 3.63 18.63 5.91
CA ASN A 41 3.57 20.09 5.92
C ASN A 41 3.22 20.64 4.51
N ARG A 42 1.92 20.67 4.21
CA ARG A 42 1.41 21.05 2.88
C ARG A 42 0.77 22.44 2.88
N PRO A 43 1.17 23.34 1.95
CA PRO A 43 0.52 24.64 1.79
C PRO A 43 -0.99 24.52 1.55
N GLY A 44 -1.79 25.24 2.34
CA GLY A 44 -3.26 25.24 2.26
C GLY A 44 -3.96 24.07 2.96
N TRP A 45 -3.23 23.10 3.52
CA TRP A 45 -3.79 21.88 4.14
C TRP A 45 -3.25 21.57 5.54
N LYS A 46 -2.53 22.50 6.17
CA LYS A 46 -1.82 22.28 7.45
C LYS A 46 -2.69 21.80 8.62
N GLN A 47 -4.00 22.02 8.56
CA GLN A 47 -4.96 21.65 9.62
C GLN A 47 -5.97 20.59 9.16
N ALA A 48 -5.80 20.05 7.95
CA ALA A 48 -6.71 19.06 7.42
C ALA A 48 -6.36 17.67 7.95
N ASP A 49 -7.37 16.96 8.46
CA ASP A 49 -7.26 15.53 8.75
C ASP A 49 -7.28 14.69 7.45
N GLU A 50 -7.20 13.37 7.60
CA GLU A 50 -7.24 12.46 6.46
C GLU A 50 -8.54 12.59 5.63
N VAL A 51 -9.65 13.00 6.24
CA VAL A 51 -10.94 13.14 5.56
C VAL A 51 -11.00 14.45 4.78
N GLY A 52 -10.55 15.56 5.36
CA GLY A 52 -10.44 16.87 4.71
C GLY A 52 -9.55 16.83 3.48
N LEU A 53 -8.43 16.11 3.56
CA LEU A 53 -7.52 15.90 2.43
C LEU A 53 -8.14 15.17 1.23
N ASN A 54 -9.34 14.58 1.37
CA ASN A 54 -10.04 13.97 0.23
C ASN A 54 -10.43 14.99 -0.85
N GLU A 55 -10.61 16.25 -0.51
CA GLU A 55 -10.82 17.31 -1.52
C GLU A 55 -9.58 17.45 -2.41
N LEU A 56 -8.39 17.47 -1.81
CA LEU A 56 -7.14 17.49 -2.56
C LEU A 56 -6.95 16.21 -3.39
N ARG A 57 -7.22 15.04 -2.82
CA ARG A 57 -7.19 13.77 -3.57
C ARG A 57 -8.16 13.81 -4.75
N TYR A 58 -9.34 14.39 -4.56
CA TYR A 58 -10.33 14.54 -5.62
C TYR A 58 -9.85 15.44 -6.76
N LYS A 59 -9.21 16.57 -6.44
CA LYS A 59 -8.58 17.46 -7.44
C LYS A 59 -7.62 16.70 -8.35
N PHE A 60 -6.69 15.93 -7.78
CA PHE A 60 -5.73 15.15 -8.57
C PHE A 60 -6.38 14.00 -9.34
N ALA A 61 -7.30 13.26 -8.72
CA ALA A 61 -8.04 12.19 -9.40
C ALA A 61 -8.81 12.72 -10.62
N LYS A 62 -9.42 13.91 -10.50
CA LYS A 62 -10.11 14.59 -11.60
C LYS A 62 -9.17 15.04 -12.70
N MET A 63 -7.99 15.57 -12.34
CA MET A 63 -6.97 15.96 -13.31
C MET A 63 -6.51 14.77 -14.15
N LEU A 64 -6.16 13.63 -13.50
CA LEU A 64 -5.79 12.40 -14.21
C LEU A 64 -6.94 11.82 -15.04
N ALA A 65 -8.17 11.89 -14.52
CA ALA A 65 -9.34 11.38 -15.25
C ALA A 65 -9.68 12.22 -16.48
N ALA A 66 -9.47 13.54 -16.42
CA ALA A 66 -9.65 14.46 -17.54
C ALA A 66 -8.64 14.18 -18.65
N GLU A 67 -7.37 13.98 -18.29
CA GLU A 67 -6.34 13.59 -19.24
C GLU A 67 -6.59 12.18 -19.80
N GLY A 68 -7.05 11.25 -18.95
CA GLY A 68 -7.53 9.94 -19.34
C GLY A 68 -6.43 8.91 -19.64
N GLY A 69 -6.76 7.63 -19.46
CA GLY A 69 -5.85 6.51 -19.73
C GLY A 69 -4.80 6.23 -18.65
N ILE A 70 -4.69 7.09 -17.64
CA ILE A 70 -3.69 7.06 -16.57
C ILE A 70 -4.28 6.42 -15.30
N SER A 71 -3.55 5.49 -14.68
CA SER A 71 -3.96 4.88 -13.40
C SER A 71 -3.80 5.87 -12.24
N CYS A 72 -4.76 5.91 -11.32
CA CYS A 72 -4.76 6.84 -10.20
C CYS A 72 -4.78 6.09 -8.86
N SER A 73 -3.74 6.31 -8.07
CA SER A 73 -3.53 5.69 -6.76
C SER A 73 -3.24 6.75 -5.69
N PHE A 74 -3.59 6.46 -4.44
CA PHE A 74 -3.24 7.30 -3.30
C PHE A 74 -2.59 6.46 -2.20
N ASN A 75 -1.48 6.97 -1.67
CA ASN A 75 -0.86 6.50 -0.44
C ASN A 75 -1.22 7.44 0.70
N SER A 76 -1.51 6.88 1.87
CA SER A 76 -1.62 7.60 3.13
C SER A 76 -0.87 6.82 4.20
N THR A 77 -0.03 7.52 4.95
CA THR A 77 0.67 6.96 6.11
C THR A 77 -0.28 6.96 7.30
N ILE A 78 -0.40 5.81 7.96
CA ILE A 78 -1.34 5.59 9.06
C ILE A 78 -0.59 5.57 10.38
N PHE A 79 -0.89 6.58 11.19
CA PHE A 79 -0.52 6.74 12.59
C PHE A 79 -1.70 6.31 13.48
N GLU A 80 -1.44 6.12 14.77
CA GLU A 80 -2.48 5.77 15.76
C GLU A 80 -3.68 6.72 15.74
N ASP A 81 -3.42 8.03 15.77
CA ASP A 81 -4.45 9.07 15.75
C ASP A 81 -5.20 9.15 14.41
N THR A 82 -4.61 8.68 13.32
CA THR A 82 -5.24 8.68 11.99
C THR A 82 -5.95 7.38 11.63
N LEU A 83 -5.72 6.29 12.37
CA LEU A 83 -6.29 4.96 12.11
C LEU A 83 -7.82 5.00 12.00
N ILE A 84 -8.45 5.86 12.81
CA ILE A 84 -9.91 6.06 12.85
C ILE A 84 -10.50 6.57 11.52
N HIS A 85 -9.71 7.22 10.67
CA HIS A 85 -10.20 7.86 9.43
C HIS A 85 -10.26 6.92 8.22
N ILE A 86 -9.59 5.76 8.29
CA ILE A 86 -9.52 4.80 7.18
C ILE A 86 -10.90 4.46 6.58
N PRO A 87 -11.95 4.16 7.37
CA PRO A 87 -13.25 3.84 6.82
C PRO A 87 -13.86 4.98 5.99
N ASP A 88 -13.67 6.23 6.39
CA ASP A 88 -14.22 7.38 5.67
C ASP A 88 -13.41 7.70 4.41
N MET A 89 -12.09 7.52 4.43
CA MET A 89 -11.26 7.53 3.21
C MET A 89 -11.73 6.48 2.21
N LEU A 90 -12.07 5.28 2.69
CA LEU A 90 -12.59 4.20 1.84
C LEU A 90 -14.00 4.48 1.31
N LYS A 91 -14.86 5.16 2.07
CA LYS A 91 -16.16 5.65 1.58
C LYS A 91 -15.98 6.67 0.47
N TRP A 92 -15.05 7.61 0.62
CA TRP A 92 -14.70 8.56 -0.43
C TRP A 92 -14.14 7.85 -1.68
N ALA A 93 -13.21 6.91 -1.51
CA ALA A 93 -12.66 6.13 -2.61
C ALA A 93 -13.72 5.28 -3.32
N HIS A 94 -14.71 4.75 -2.58
CA HIS A 94 -15.86 4.05 -3.15
C HIS A 94 -16.74 4.99 -3.99
N LYS A 95 -17.08 6.18 -3.48
CA LYS A 95 -17.85 7.17 -4.25
C LYS A 95 -17.16 7.55 -5.57
N ASN A 96 -15.83 7.50 -5.60
CA ASN A 96 -14.97 7.85 -6.74
C ASN A 96 -14.33 6.63 -7.45
N ILE A 97 -14.88 5.43 -7.28
CA ILE A 97 -14.27 4.15 -7.73
C ILE A 97 -13.93 4.08 -9.23
N ASP A 98 -14.54 4.94 -10.05
CA ASP A 98 -14.30 4.98 -11.49
C ASP A 98 -13.08 5.80 -11.90
N ILE A 99 -12.60 6.68 -11.01
CA ILE A 99 -11.40 7.53 -11.21
C ILE A 99 -10.31 7.27 -10.16
N VAL A 100 -10.64 6.66 -9.01
CA VAL A 100 -9.67 6.23 -7.98
C VAL A 100 -9.53 4.71 -8.05
N ASN A 101 -8.37 4.24 -8.50
CA ASN A 101 -8.14 2.83 -8.80
C ASN A 101 -7.52 2.06 -7.63
N VAL A 102 -6.63 2.70 -6.88
CA VAL A 102 -5.91 2.08 -5.76
C VAL A 102 -5.89 3.02 -4.56
N MET A 103 -6.15 2.46 -3.37
CA MET A 103 -5.85 3.11 -2.10
C MET A 103 -4.82 2.25 -1.37
N VAL A 104 -3.76 2.87 -0.87
CA VAL A 104 -2.69 2.21 -0.12
C VAL A 104 -2.61 2.88 1.24
N PHE A 105 -2.72 2.08 2.28
CA PHE A 105 -2.51 2.48 3.67
C PHE A 105 -1.17 1.92 4.13
N ILE A 106 -0.23 2.79 4.46
CA ILE A 106 1.11 2.41 4.90
C ILE A 106 1.18 2.66 6.39
N ILE A 107 1.31 1.62 7.20
CA ILE A 107 1.39 1.77 8.65
C ILE A 107 2.69 2.49 9.00
N TYR A 108 2.61 3.52 9.83
CA TYR A 108 3.78 4.22 10.33
C TYR A 108 4.60 3.30 11.24
N ARG A 109 5.92 3.31 11.05
CA ARG A 109 6.88 2.63 11.92
C ARG A 109 7.96 3.64 12.29
N ALA A 110 8.05 3.95 13.58
CA ALA A 110 9.16 4.76 14.09
C ALA A 110 10.43 3.94 14.21
N VAL A 111 11.56 4.62 14.14
CA VAL A 111 12.83 4.13 14.65
C VAL A 111 12.75 4.26 16.18
N ASP A 112 12.34 3.19 16.85
CA ASP A 112 12.28 3.22 18.31
C ASP A 112 13.67 2.97 18.90
N ASN A 113 14.26 4.00 19.51
CA ASN A 113 15.55 3.92 20.19
C ASN A 113 15.42 3.52 21.66
N ARG A 114 14.22 3.26 22.19
CA ARG A 114 14.01 2.92 23.61
C ARG A 114 14.64 1.57 23.93
N ASP A 115 14.32 0.55 23.14
CA ASP A 115 14.61 -0.85 23.48
C ASP A 115 15.79 -1.45 22.70
N VAL A 116 16.16 -0.85 21.58
CA VAL A 116 17.24 -1.35 20.71
C VAL A 116 18.35 -0.33 20.49
N ASP A 117 19.56 -0.86 20.28
CA ASP A 117 20.72 -0.14 19.77
C ASP A 117 20.98 -0.47 18.30
N TRP A 118 21.53 0.49 17.56
CA TRP A 118 21.76 0.39 16.12
C TRP A 118 23.24 0.25 15.80
N TYR A 119 23.57 -0.65 14.88
CA TYR A 119 24.95 -1.00 14.56
C TYR A 119 25.19 -1.15 13.06
N LEU A 120 26.35 -0.67 12.62
CA LEU A 120 26.95 -0.98 11.33
C LEU A 120 28.26 -1.75 11.57
N GLY A 121 28.18 -3.08 11.50
CA GLY A 121 29.28 -3.93 11.95
C GLY A 121 29.60 -3.66 13.42
N PRO A 122 30.85 -3.35 13.79
CA PRO A 122 31.21 -3.03 15.17
C PRO A 122 30.86 -1.58 15.59
N LYS A 123 30.47 -0.72 14.65
CA LYS A 123 30.22 0.70 14.92
C LYS A 123 28.78 0.92 15.38
N LYS A 124 28.57 1.40 16.60
CA LYS A 124 27.27 1.89 17.07
C LYS A 124 26.88 3.16 16.29
N ILE A 125 25.65 3.21 15.80
CA ILE A 125 25.09 4.31 15.02
C ILE A 125 24.09 5.06 15.89
N ASN A 126 24.21 6.38 15.92
CA ASN A 126 23.20 7.24 16.53
C ASN A 126 22.11 7.55 15.51
N MET A 127 20.94 6.93 15.69
CA MET A 127 19.79 7.19 14.81
C MET A 127 19.19 8.59 15.00
N GLY A 128 19.55 9.30 16.07
CA GLY A 128 19.28 10.73 16.28
C GLY A 128 19.60 11.61 15.07
N GLU A 129 20.55 11.19 14.24
CA GLU A 129 21.03 11.91 13.07
C GLU A 129 20.30 11.58 11.76
N LEU A 130 19.25 10.75 11.80
CA LEU A 130 18.41 10.45 10.64
C LEU A 130 17.09 11.20 10.74
N VAL A 131 16.54 11.58 9.59
CA VAL A 131 15.32 12.39 9.41
C VAL A 131 14.06 11.75 10.03
N TYR A 132 14.13 10.47 10.42
CA TYR A 132 13.01 9.71 10.98
C TYR A 132 12.76 9.88 12.48
N ASN A 133 13.49 10.78 13.17
CA ASN A 133 13.22 11.14 14.56
C ASN A 133 12.32 12.39 14.63
N GLU A 134 11.05 12.21 14.34
CA GLU A 134 10.01 13.06 14.91
C GLU A 134 9.46 12.37 16.16
N ASP A 135 8.85 13.13 17.08
CA ASP A 135 8.32 12.65 18.37
C ASP A 135 7.68 11.26 18.22
N VAL A 136 8.31 10.25 18.82
CA VAL A 136 7.87 8.86 18.69
C VAL A 136 6.42 8.79 19.16
N PRO A 137 5.46 8.39 18.30
CA PRO A 137 4.07 8.27 18.69
C PRO A 137 3.93 7.34 19.90
N ASP A 138 2.92 7.57 20.74
CA ASP A 138 2.65 6.73 21.91
C ASP A 138 2.52 5.25 21.52
N ARG A 139 1.96 4.98 20.34
CA ARG A 139 1.82 3.63 19.78
C ARG A 139 2.42 3.51 18.37
N VAL A 140 3.38 2.58 18.23
CA VAL A 140 4.07 2.27 16.96
C VAL A 140 3.94 0.80 16.56
N ASP A 141 3.10 0.03 17.25
CA ASP A 141 2.94 -1.42 17.09
C ASP A 141 1.69 -1.81 16.28
N ILE A 142 1.01 -0.85 15.64
CA ILE A 142 -0.18 -1.11 14.80
C ILE A 142 0.14 -2.20 13.78
N MET A 143 -0.74 -3.19 13.66
CA MET A 143 -0.53 -4.31 12.74
C MET A 143 -1.54 -4.28 11.58
N ALA A 144 -1.22 -4.96 10.49
CA ALA A 144 -2.05 -4.96 9.29
C ALA A 144 -3.45 -5.55 9.51
N ASP A 145 -3.58 -6.52 10.42
CA ASP A 145 -4.85 -7.10 10.86
C ASP A 145 -5.73 -6.09 11.62
N GLU A 146 -5.14 -5.24 12.46
CA GLU A 146 -5.87 -4.16 13.12
C GLU A 146 -6.49 -3.19 12.10
N VAL A 147 -5.74 -2.82 11.06
CA VAL A 147 -6.27 -2.00 9.96
C VAL A 147 -7.43 -2.72 9.25
N VAL A 148 -7.32 -4.03 9.02
CA VAL A 148 -8.41 -4.83 8.45
C VAL A 148 -9.65 -4.77 9.33
N ASP A 149 -9.50 -4.91 10.65
CA ASP A 149 -10.60 -4.90 11.60
C ASP A 149 -11.29 -3.54 11.67
N VAL A 150 -10.52 -2.44 11.64
CA VAL A 150 -11.06 -1.08 11.53
C VAL A 150 -11.88 -0.91 10.24
N ILE A 151 -11.39 -1.43 9.11
CA ILE A 151 -12.14 -1.39 7.84
C ILE A 151 -13.44 -2.20 7.95
N ARG A 152 -13.39 -3.38 8.57
CA ARG A 152 -14.54 -4.29 8.70
C ARG A 152 -15.68 -3.70 9.54
N LYS A 153 -15.42 -2.75 10.44
CA LYS A 153 -16.46 -2.01 11.17
C LYS A 153 -17.46 -1.31 10.22
N THR A 154 -16.99 -0.81 9.07
CA THR A 154 -17.85 -0.18 8.05
C THR A 154 -18.15 -1.11 6.87
N TYR A 155 -17.20 -1.98 6.53
CA TYR A 155 -17.33 -2.93 5.43
C TYR A 155 -17.17 -4.37 5.95
N PRO A 156 -18.21 -4.97 6.56
CA PRO A 156 -18.09 -6.28 7.21
C PRO A 156 -17.60 -7.41 6.29
N ASP A 157 -17.93 -7.32 4.99
CA ASP A 157 -17.50 -8.28 3.97
C ASP A 157 -16.04 -8.05 3.49
N PHE A 158 -15.32 -7.03 3.98
CA PHE A 158 -13.96 -6.70 3.55
C PHE A 158 -13.00 -7.83 3.88
N ASP A 159 -12.27 -8.29 2.86
CA ASP A 159 -11.40 -9.43 3.03
C ASP A 159 -10.23 -9.40 2.05
N PRO A 160 -8.98 -9.48 2.54
CA PRO A 160 -7.79 -9.68 1.71
C PRO A 160 -7.89 -10.94 0.85
N CYS A 161 -7.24 -10.89 -0.31
CA CYS A 161 -7.20 -11.98 -1.29
C CYS A 161 -5.78 -12.44 -1.64
N ALA A 162 -4.76 -11.66 -1.28
CA ALA A 162 -3.36 -12.03 -1.37
C ALA A 162 -2.57 -11.31 -0.27
N TYR A 163 -1.43 -11.89 0.11
CA TYR A 163 -0.53 -11.31 1.08
C TYR A 163 0.94 -11.60 0.78
N LEU A 164 1.83 -10.84 1.42
CA LEU A 164 3.25 -11.18 1.59
C LEU A 164 3.53 -11.30 3.08
N ASN A 165 4.30 -12.32 3.45
CA ASN A 165 4.73 -12.57 4.81
C ASN A 165 5.94 -11.71 5.22
N GLY A 166 6.32 -11.79 6.50
CA GLY A 166 7.58 -11.27 7.01
C GLY A 166 8.76 -12.15 6.62
N SER A 167 9.91 -11.53 6.34
CA SER A 167 11.17 -12.22 6.04
C SER A 167 11.70 -13.02 7.24
N GLU A 168 11.41 -12.56 8.46
CA GLU A 168 11.83 -13.23 9.71
C GLU A 168 10.67 -13.99 10.39
N LYS A 169 9.43 -13.65 10.04
CA LYS A 169 8.21 -14.16 10.68
C LYS A 169 7.13 -14.41 9.64
N ALA A 170 6.91 -15.68 9.29
CA ALA A 170 6.04 -16.08 8.20
C ALA A 170 4.55 -15.76 8.43
N ASP A 171 4.12 -15.66 9.69
CA ASP A 171 2.77 -15.29 10.11
C ASP A 171 2.57 -13.77 10.28
N SER A 172 3.59 -12.94 9.99
CA SER A 172 3.45 -11.48 9.93
C SER A 172 2.96 -11.04 8.55
N PHE A 173 1.80 -10.38 8.46
CA PHE A 173 1.24 -9.89 7.21
C PHE A 173 1.82 -8.52 6.84
N LYS A 174 2.85 -8.53 5.98
CA LYS A 174 3.56 -7.32 5.57
C LYS A 174 2.90 -6.56 4.44
N TRP A 175 2.17 -7.28 3.61
CA TRP A 175 1.44 -6.71 2.49
C TRP A 175 0.11 -7.41 2.40
N LEU A 176 -0.99 -6.68 2.39
CA LEU A 176 -2.33 -7.23 2.16
C LEU A 176 -2.95 -6.56 0.96
N LEU A 177 -3.49 -7.37 0.03
CA LEU A 177 -4.20 -6.90 -1.14
C LEU A 177 -5.66 -7.33 -1.10
N SER A 178 -6.57 -6.37 -1.17
CA SER A 178 -8.01 -6.58 -1.29
C SER A 178 -8.53 -6.03 -2.61
N GLY A 179 -9.22 -6.86 -3.38
CA GLY A 179 -9.86 -6.46 -4.64
C GLY A 179 -11.35 -6.19 -4.46
N ARG A 180 -11.78 -4.94 -4.44
CA ARG A 180 -13.19 -4.53 -4.25
C ARG A 180 -13.92 -4.50 -5.60
N LEU A 181 -15.10 -5.11 -5.67
CA LEU A 181 -15.99 -5.03 -6.84
C LEU A 181 -17.24 -4.21 -6.54
N GLY A 182 -17.42 -3.09 -7.25
CA GLY A 182 -18.49 -2.15 -6.94
C GLY A 182 -18.87 -1.17 -8.04
N THR A 183 -19.94 -0.44 -7.77
CA THR A 183 -20.35 0.78 -8.47
C THR A 183 -20.16 1.96 -7.51
N ARG A 184 -20.20 3.20 -8.00
CA ARG A 184 -20.21 4.39 -7.13
C ARG A 184 -21.27 4.37 -6.02
N LYS A 185 -22.36 3.61 -6.20
CA LYS A 185 -23.48 3.51 -5.25
C LYS A 185 -23.36 2.35 -4.28
N ARG A 186 -22.75 1.24 -4.70
CA ARG A 186 -22.76 -0.01 -3.92
C ARG A 186 -21.58 -0.91 -4.25
N ILE A 187 -20.98 -1.47 -3.20
CA ILE A 187 -20.04 -2.59 -3.28
C ILE A 187 -20.83 -3.90 -3.27
N PHE A 188 -20.51 -4.79 -4.20
CA PHE A 188 -21.18 -6.08 -4.34
C PHE A 188 -20.42 -7.21 -3.65
N GLY A 189 -19.10 -7.08 -3.55
CA GLY A 189 -18.25 -8.01 -2.84
C GLY A 189 -16.78 -7.80 -3.18
N TYR A 190 -15.99 -8.81 -2.87
CA TYR A 190 -14.54 -8.78 -2.94
C TYR A 190 -14.01 -9.97 -3.73
N MET A 191 -12.85 -9.78 -4.33
CA MET A 191 -12.07 -10.82 -4.97
C MET A 191 -11.64 -11.84 -3.91
N GLY A 192 -11.70 -13.13 -4.24
CA GLY A 192 -11.16 -14.18 -3.38
C GLY A 192 -9.79 -14.64 -3.82
N SER A 193 -9.13 -15.39 -2.94
CA SER A 193 -7.73 -15.81 -3.11
C SER A 193 -7.56 -16.74 -4.31
N LYS A 194 -8.51 -17.65 -4.55
CA LYS A 194 -8.44 -18.56 -5.70
C LYS A 194 -8.58 -17.82 -7.03
N ALA A 195 -9.45 -16.82 -7.11
CA ALA A 195 -9.50 -15.97 -8.29
C ALA A 195 -8.21 -15.17 -8.49
N MET A 196 -7.61 -14.64 -7.42
CA MET A 196 -6.36 -13.88 -7.50
C MET A 196 -5.19 -14.76 -7.97
N GLU A 197 -5.07 -15.96 -7.39
CA GLU A 197 -4.11 -16.99 -7.76
C GLU A 197 -4.23 -17.33 -9.26
N ILE A 198 -5.43 -17.65 -9.75
CA ILE A 198 -5.63 -17.98 -11.17
C ILE A 198 -5.28 -16.79 -12.08
N VAL A 199 -5.71 -15.58 -11.73
CA VAL A 199 -5.43 -14.38 -12.54
C VAL A 199 -3.93 -14.11 -12.62
N GLN A 200 -3.21 -14.19 -11.50
CA GLN A 200 -1.77 -13.96 -11.47
C GLN A 200 -1.00 -15.07 -12.17
N THR A 201 -1.32 -16.33 -11.90
CA THR A 201 -0.65 -17.49 -12.52
C THR A 201 -0.89 -17.53 -14.02
N ALA A 202 -2.13 -17.35 -14.49
CA ALA A 202 -2.42 -17.33 -15.92
C ALA A 202 -1.70 -16.17 -16.64
N TYR A 203 -1.66 -14.98 -16.02
CA TYR A 203 -0.92 -13.86 -16.58
C TYR A 203 0.59 -14.13 -16.62
N HIS A 204 1.14 -14.74 -15.57
CA HIS A 204 2.54 -15.14 -15.52
C HIS A 204 2.89 -16.18 -16.58
N LEU A 205 2.07 -17.21 -16.77
CA LEU A 205 2.29 -18.23 -17.80
C LEU A 205 2.22 -17.66 -19.22
N MET A 206 1.31 -16.70 -19.48
CA MET A 206 1.16 -16.10 -20.81
C MET A 206 2.21 -15.05 -21.14
N TYR A 207 2.67 -14.28 -20.15
CA TYR A 207 3.47 -13.07 -20.39
C TYR A 207 4.82 -13.05 -19.66
N GLY A 208 5.14 -14.06 -18.86
CA GLY A 208 6.34 -14.12 -18.02
C GLY A 208 6.40 -13.03 -16.95
N LYS A 209 5.26 -12.41 -16.60
CA LYS A 209 5.16 -11.24 -15.71
C LYS A 209 3.99 -11.39 -14.75
N TYR A 210 4.03 -10.72 -13.61
CA TYR A 210 2.87 -10.62 -12.70
C TYR A 210 2.07 -9.33 -12.95
N LEU A 211 0.75 -9.38 -12.71
CA LEU A 211 -0.11 -8.21 -12.79
C LEU A 211 0.14 -7.30 -11.59
N SER A 212 0.75 -6.17 -11.86
CA SER A 212 0.80 -5.00 -10.98
C SER A 212 0.40 -3.76 -11.77
N TYR A 213 -0.37 -2.85 -11.17
CA TYR A 213 -0.97 -1.64 -11.78
C TYR A 213 -1.71 -1.88 -13.11
N THR A 214 -3.01 -1.63 -13.09
CA THR A 214 -3.89 -1.78 -14.26
C THR A 214 -4.29 -0.42 -14.83
N ARG A 215 -4.44 -0.36 -16.16
CA ARG A 215 -5.04 0.82 -16.81
C ARG A 215 -6.51 0.95 -16.36
N PRO A 216 -7.06 2.18 -16.26
CA PRO A 216 -8.46 2.39 -15.87
C PRO A 216 -9.49 1.60 -16.70
N LYS A 217 -9.18 1.34 -17.98
CA LYS A 217 -10.04 0.53 -18.87
C LYS A 217 -10.23 -0.90 -18.37
N MET A 218 -9.22 -1.49 -17.72
CA MET A 218 -9.30 -2.84 -17.16
C MET A 218 -10.10 -2.85 -15.86
N ASN A 219 -9.93 -1.82 -15.02
CA ASN A 219 -10.72 -1.68 -13.79
C ASN A 219 -12.21 -1.52 -14.07
N LYS A 220 -12.57 -0.93 -15.22
CA LYS A 220 -13.96 -0.83 -15.72
C LYS A 220 -14.57 -2.17 -16.16
N LYS A 221 -13.77 -3.24 -16.28
CA LYS A 221 -14.20 -4.58 -16.70
C LYS A 221 -14.49 -5.52 -15.53
N GLY A 222 -14.82 -5.03 -14.34
CA GLY A 222 -15.12 -5.87 -13.17
C GLY A 222 -16.18 -6.95 -13.39
N ARG A 223 -17.07 -6.80 -14.39
CA ARG A 223 -18.02 -7.85 -14.80
C ARG A 223 -17.34 -9.12 -15.30
N SER A 224 -16.21 -9.02 -16.00
CA SER A 224 -15.50 -10.20 -16.48
C SER A 224 -14.94 -11.03 -15.33
N MET A 225 -14.60 -10.40 -14.20
CA MET A 225 -14.17 -11.11 -13.00
C MET A 225 -15.29 -11.96 -12.39
N LEU A 226 -16.57 -11.64 -12.62
CA LEU A 226 -17.68 -12.45 -12.10
C LEU A 226 -17.72 -13.86 -12.70
N LEU A 227 -17.15 -14.06 -13.90
CA LEU A 227 -17.01 -15.38 -14.52
C LEU A 227 -16.13 -16.32 -13.68
N MET A 228 -15.19 -15.76 -12.92
CA MET A 228 -14.36 -16.50 -11.97
C MET A 228 -15.16 -17.01 -10.76
N GLY A 229 -16.44 -16.65 -10.64
CA GLY A 229 -17.36 -17.22 -9.66
C GLY A 229 -17.55 -18.74 -9.80
N LEU A 230 -17.16 -19.34 -10.92
CA LEU A 230 -17.08 -20.80 -11.06
C LEU A 230 -16.01 -21.40 -10.14
N PHE A 231 -14.89 -20.70 -9.95
CA PHE A 231 -13.73 -21.17 -9.19
C PHE A 231 -13.58 -20.50 -7.81
N ASP A 232 -14.27 -19.39 -7.57
CA ASP A 232 -14.15 -18.59 -6.35
C ASP A 232 -15.50 -18.32 -5.68
N LYS A 233 -15.64 -18.76 -4.42
CA LYS A 233 -16.90 -18.64 -3.66
C LYS A 233 -17.30 -17.18 -3.39
N LYS A 234 -16.34 -16.27 -3.17
CA LYS A 234 -16.64 -14.85 -2.91
C LYS A 234 -17.14 -14.16 -4.16
N LEU A 235 -16.51 -14.43 -5.31
CA LEU A 235 -16.98 -13.91 -6.60
C LEU A 235 -18.32 -14.50 -7.00
N ARG A 236 -18.60 -15.77 -6.67
CA ARG A 236 -19.92 -16.38 -6.87
C ARG A 236 -21.02 -15.64 -6.10
N ARG A 237 -20.79 -15.35 -4.82
CA ARG A 237 -21.71 -14.54 -4.00
C ARG A 237 -21.89 -13.13 -4.59
N THR A 238 -20.80 -12.53 -5.06
CA THR A 238 -20.80 -11.21 -5.71
C THR A 238 -21.63 -11.22 -7.00
N PHE A 239 -21.51 -12.26 -7.82
CA PHE A 239 -22.31 -12.46 -9.02
C PHE A 239 -23.80 -12.47 -8.71
N PHE A 240 -24.24 -13.31 -7.77
CA PHE A 240 -25.65 -13.37 -7.36
C PHE A 240 -26.15 -12.03 -6.79
N LYS A 241 -25.35 -11.35 -5.95
CA LYS A 241 -25.68 -10.00 -5.44
C LYS A 241 -25.83 -8.97 -6.59
N TYR A 242 -25.01 -9.08 -7.64
CA TYR A 242 -25.02 -8.19 -8.79
C TYR A 242 -26.23 -8.41 -9.69
N ILE A 243 -26.53 -9.65 -10.08
CA ILE A 243 -27.63 -9.98 -11.02
C ILE A 243 -29.03 -9.86 -10.41
N LYS A 244 -29.17 -9.76 -9.08
CA LYS A 244 -30.47 -9.52 -8.40
C LYS A 244 -31.27 -8.32 -8.92
N ASN A 245 -30.63 -7.39 -9.65
CA ASN A 245 -31.34 -6.36 -10.39
C ASN A 245 -30.86 -6.39 -11.85
N PRO A 246 -31.71 -6.82 -12.80
CA PRO A 246 -31.33 -7.03 -14.19
C PRO A 246 -30.93 -5.72 -14.90
N PHE A 247 -31.48 -4.57 -14.51
CA PHE A 247 -31.12 -3.26 -15.08
C PHE A 247 -29.67 -2.85 -14.80
N ARG A 248 -28.95 -3.58 -13.93
CA ARG A 248 -27.53 -3.31 -13.67
C ARG A 248 -26.62 -3.75 -14.82
N ILE A 249 -27.09 -4.55 -15.77
CA ILE A 249 -26.30 -4.91 -16.97
C ILE A 249 -25.88 -3.68 -17.78
N PHE A 250 -26.66 -2.58 -17.69
CA PHE A 250 -26.33 -1.30 -18.31
C PHE A 250 -25.34 -0.44 -17.49
N ARG A 251 -24.92 -0.91 -16.31
CA ARG A 251 -23.97 -0.21 -15.43
C ARG A 251 -22.63 -0.92 -15.40
N LYS A 252 -21.55 -0.12 -15.40
CA LYS A 252 -20.18 -0.62 -15.22
C LYS A 252 -20.01 -1.15 -13.80
N LEU A 253 -19.32 -2.28 -13.67
CA LEU A 253 -18.81 -2.80 -12.41
C LEU A 253 -17.30 -2.54 -12.39
N TYR A 254 -16.84 -1.84 -11.37
CA TYR A 254 -15.45 -1.44 -11.20
C TYR A 254 -14.72 -2.37 -10.25
N TYR A 255 -13.44 -2.61 -10.55
CA TYR A 255 -12.48 -3.20 -9.64
C TYR A 255 -11.61 -2.10 -9.04
N GLN A 256 -11.47 -2.07 -7.72
CA GLN A 256 -10.62 -1.13 -6.98
C GLN A 256 -9.75 -1.91 -6.00
N SER A 257 -8.44 -1.65 -6.03
CA SER A 257 -7.48 -2.30 -5.13
C SER A 257 -7.34 -1.49 -3.85
N ILE A 258 -7.45 -2.16 -2.70
CA ILE A 258 -7.14 -1.60 -1.40
C ILE A 258 -5.94 -2.38 -0.87
N MET A 259 -4.90 -1.65 -0.48
CA MET A 259 -3.63 -2.24 -0.06
C MET A 259 -3.30 -1.76 1.35
N ILE A 260 -2.81 -2.66 2.17
CA ILE A 260 -2.30 -2.36 3.51
C ILE A 260 -0.85 -2.82 3.53
N ILE A 261 0.06 -1.90 3.83
CA ILE A 261 1.49 -2.13 3.86
C ILE A 261 1.93 -1.96 5.31
N GLN A 262 2.51 -3.01 5.86
CA GLN A 262 3.21 -2.96 7.13
C GLN A 262 4.71 -2.95 6.82
N PRO A 263 5.43 -1.86 7.16
CA PRO A 263 6.87 -1.77 6.95
C PRO A 263 7.68 -2.75 7.84
N VAL A 264 8.94 -2.40 8.07
CA VAL A 264 9.82 -3.15 8.98
C VAL A 264 9.16 -3.31 10.36
N ASP A 265 9.21 -4.52 10.90
CA ASP A 265 8.97 -4.76 12.33
C ASP A 265 10.31 -5.05 12.99
N PHE A 266 10.48 -4.57 14.21
CA PHE A 266 11.59 -4.92 15.08
C PHE A 266 11.14 -6.04 16.01
N LEU A 267 11.79 -7.19 15.92
CA LEU A 267 11.53 -8.33 16.79
C LEU A 267 12.23 -8.12 18.14
N GLU A 268 11.78 -8.84 19.16
CA GLU A 268 12.32 -8.76 20.53
C GLU A 268 13.82 -9.06 20.60
N ASP A 269 14.33 -9.89 19.69
CA ASP A 269 15.76 -10.23 19.58
C ASP A 269 16.57 -9.22 18.73
N GLY A 270 15.96 -8.12 18.33
CA GLY A 270 16.56 -7.07 17.51
C GLY A 270 16.56 -7.37 16.00
N ARG A 271 16.10 -8.54 15.54
CA ARG A 271 15.97 -8.78 14.10
C ARG A 271 14.91 -7.87 13.48
N GLN A 272 15.10 -7.57 12.20
CA GLN A 272 14.25 -6.67 11.44
C GLN A 272 13.50 -7.46 10.38
N SER A 273 12.19 -7.63 10.57
CA SER A 273 11.33 -8.37 9.67
C SER A 273 10.80 -7.46 8.57
N MET A 274 11.24 -7.68 7.33
CA MET A 274 10.81 -6.95 6.12
C MET A 274 9.70 -7.72 5.38
N CYS A 275 9.13 -7.14 4.33
CA CYS A 275 8.24 -7.88 3.42
C CYS A 275 9.05 -8.90 2.62
N ASP A 276 8.73 -10.18 2.74
CA ASP A 276 9.33 -11.23 1.92
C ASP A 276 8.93 -11.03 0.44
N GLY A 277 9.93 -11.04 -0.46
CA GLY A 277 9.72 -10.74 -1.88
C GLY A 277 9.14 -9.35 -2.16
N CYS A 278 9.51 -8.34 -1.36
CA CYS A 278 8.96 -6.98 -1.45
C CYS A 278 8.89 -6.42 -2.90
N PRO A 279 7.71 -5.97 -3.36
CA PRO A 279 7.54 -5.44 -4.72
C PRO A 279 8.12 -4.03 -4.88
N ASP A 280 8.37 -3.34 -3.76
CA ASP A 280 8.94 -2.00 -3.70
C ASP A 280 10.46 -2.05 -3.45
N MET A 281 11.15 -3.05 -4.00
CA MET A 281 12.62 -3.07 -4.03
C MET A 281 13.14 -2.26 -5.22
N THR A 282 14.25 -1.57 -5.01
CA THR A 282 14.97 -0.82 -6.05
C THR A 282 16.36 -1.42 -6.28
N VAL A 283 16.92 -1.20 -7.46
CA VAL A 283 18.30 -1.56 -7.76
C VAL A 283 19.21 -0.41 -7.31
N TRP A 284 20.11 -0.71 -6.37
CA TRP A 284 21.14 0.20 -5.89
C TRP A 284 22.48 -0.53 -5.87
N ASN A 285 23.51 0.03 -6.52
CA ASN A 285 24.84 -0.58 -6.63
C ASN A 285 24.81 -2.06 -7.08
N GLY A 286 23.97 -2.38 -8.06
CA GLY A 286 23.81 -3.74 -8.59
C GLY A 286 23.09 -4.73 -7.67
N LYS A 287 22.53 -4.26 -6.54
CA LYS A 287 21.80 -5.09 -5.56
C LYS A 287 20.35 -4.64 -5.45
N LEU A 288 19.46 -5.56 -5.12
CA LEU A 288 18.09 -5.23 -4.74
C LEU A 288 18.06 -4.78 -3.28
N VAL A 289 17.48 -3.61 -3.03
CA VAL A 289 17.32 -3.04 -1.68
C VAL A 289 15.86 -2.63 -1.50
N TYR A 290 15.31 -2.89 -0.31
CA TYR A 290 14.04 -2.33 0.13
C TYR A 290 14.04 -0.80 0.03
N SER A 291 13.12 -0.24 -0.74
CA SER A 291 13.02 1.23 -0.89
C SER A 291 12.76 1.95 0.43
N CYS A 292 12.00 1.33 1.35
CA CYS A 292 11.74 1.88 2.67
C CYS A 292 12.99 1.95 3.58
N ARG A 293 14.10 1.34 3.18
CA ARG A 293 15.40 1.40 3.88
C ARG A 293 16.50 2.06 3.06
N MET A 294 16.10 2.78 2.01
CA MET A 294 17.05 3.41 1.10
C MET A 294 17.89 4.50 1.78
N GLU A 295 17.34 5.21 2.77
CA GLU A 295 18.08 6.26 3.49
C GLU A 295 19.37 5.73 4.15
N GLU A 296 19.30 4.52 4.71
CA GLU A 296 20.46 3.87 5.31
C GLU A 296 21.50 3.48 4.25
N GLN A 297 21.05 3.02 3.09
CA GLN A 297 21.93 2.73 1.95
C GLN A 297 22.60 3.98 1.41
N LEU A 298 21.88 5.10 1.34
CA LEU A 298 22.43 6.37 0.86
C LEU A 298 23.44 6.96 1.84
N LYS A 299 23.15 6.90 3.15
CA LYS A 299 24.01 7.49 4.19
C LYS A 299 25.21 6.59 4.54
N TYR A 300 25.01 5.28 4.59
CA TYR A 300 26.01 4.34 5.12
C TYR A 300 26.48 3.28 4.11
N GLY A 301 25.84 3.15 2.95
CA GLY A 301 26.13 2.09 1.97
C GLY A 301 25.63 0.70 2.36
N TYR A 302 24.98 0.56 3.52
CA TYR A 302 24.51 -0.70 4.09
C TYR A 302 23.27 -0.47 4.94
N ASN A 303 22.42 -1.50 5.03
CA ASN A 303 21.34 -1.53 6.01
C ASN A 303 21.93 -1.76 7.40
N ILE A 304 21.53 -0.94 8.36
CA ILE A 304 21.95 -1.06 9.76
C ILE A 304 21.21 -2.20 10.46
N ARG A 305 21.85 -2.79 11.48
CA ARG A 305 21.25 -3.84 12.30
C ARG A 305 20.85 -3.29 13.66
N THR A 306 19.85 -3.91 14.26
CA THR A 306 19.41 -3.62 15.63
C THR A 306 19.74 -4.78 16.55
N TYR A 307 20.05 -4.45 17.80
CA TYR A 307 20.25 -5.41 18.87
C TYR A 307 19.58 -4.89 20.15
N PRO A 308 18.98 -5.76 20.98
CA PRO A 308 18.38 -5.34 22.25
C PRO A 308 19.44 -4.72 23.16
N LYS A 309 19.11 -3.63 23.85
CA LYS A 309 20.05 -2.94 24.76
C LYS A 309 20.45 -3.79 25.96
N ASP A 310 19.55 -4.64 26.41
CA ASP A 310 19.75 -5.55 27.55
C ASP A 310 20.45 -6.85 27.15
N LEU A 311 20.79 -7.05 25.86
CA LEU A 311 21.41 -8.27 25.37
C LEU A 311 22.68 -8.66 26.15
N VAL A 312 23.56 -7.69 26.43
CA VAL A 312 24.80 -7.94 27.19
C VAL A 312 24.47 -8.41 28.61
N ALA A 313 23.54 -7.72 29.28
CA ALA A 313 23.12 -8.08 30.63
C ALA A 313 22.46 -9.48 30.69
N ILE A 314 21.69 -9.86 29.65
CA ILE A 314 21.11 -11.19 29.50
C ILE A 314 22.22 -12.25 29.35
N LEU A 315 23.23 -11.98 28.51
CA LEU A 315 24.34 -12.91 28.27
C LEU A 315 25.20 -13.13 29.52
N GLU A 316 25.53 -12.06 30.25
CA GLU A 316 26.25 -12.11 31.52
C GLU A 316 25.47 -12.89 32.58
N LYS A 317 24.15 -12.62 32.72
CA LYS A 317 23.26 -13.35 33.64
C LYS A 317 23.23 -14.85 33.33
N ASN A 318 23.27 -15.22 32.05
CA ASN A 318 23.26 -16.60 31.60
C ASN A 318 24.65 -17.25 31.59
N LYS A 319 25.71 -16.54 32.03
CA LYS A 319 27.11 -17.01 32.02
C LYS A 319 27.59 -17.48 30.64
N ILE A 320 27.07 -16.85 29.59
CA ILE A 320 27.50 -17.11 28.21
C ILE A 320 28.74 -16.28 27.85
N VAL A 321 28.86 -15.10 28.49
CA VAL A 321 30.00 -14.17 28.38
C VAL A 321 30.50 -13.84 29.77
#